data_AF-A0A847ZGA6-F1
#
_entry.id   AF-A0A847ZGA6-F1
#
_cell.length_a   1.000
_cell.length_b   1.000
_cell.length_c   1.000
_cell.angle_alpha   90.00
_cell.angle_beta   90.00
_cell.angle_gamma   90.00
#
_symmetry.space_group_name_H-M   'P 1'
#
loop_
_entity.id
_entity.type
_entity.pdbx_description
1 polymer ?
#
loop_
_entity_poly.entity_id
_entity_poly.type
_entity_poly.pdbx_seq_one_letter_code
_entity_poly.pdbx_strand_id
1 'polypeptide(L)'
;MITVLHYRGGDTDLVLHVHEGAAASGTTAITAAFPIWYASDALTDPTLVRQADAASFTIDTGLHTGSQVVQFYIDAGILSAGCRYVQLGTSGGHASSIASVTYELVGTRYQNNEAL
;
A
#
# COMPACT_ATOMS: atom_id res chain seq x y z
N MET A 1 7.06 2.64 4.83
CA MET A 1 6.84 1.70 3.70
C MET A 1 5.69 0.80 4.08
N ILE A 2 4.81 0.47 3.13
CA ILE A 2 3.70 -0.46 3.33
C ILE A 2 3.91 -1.62 2.37
N THR A 3 3.98 -2.84 2.89
CA THR A 3 4.11 -4.07 2.09
C THR A 3 2.81 -4.84 2.16
N VAL A 4 2.22 -5.13 0.99
CA VAL A 4 1.00 -5.91 0.83
C VAL A 4 1.34 -7.24 0.20
N LEU A 5 1.02 -8.33 0.91
CA LEU A 5 1.04 -9.67 0.34
C LEU A 5 -0.38 -10.04 -0.05
N HIS A 6 -0.57 -10.30 -1.34
CA HIS A 6 -1.83 -10.75 -1.91
C HIS A 6 -1.65 -12.19 -2.40
N TYR A 7 -2.45 -13.11 -1.87
CA TYR A 7 -2.41 -14.50 -2.27
C TYR A 7 -3.40 -14.75 -3.41
N ARG A 8 -3.07 -15.69 -4.28
CA ARG A 8 -3.83 -16.01 -5.48
C ARG A 8 -5.32 -16.24 -5.19
N GLY A 9 -6.17 -15.58 -5.97
CA GLY A 9 -7.60 -15.90 -6.05
C GLY A 9 -8.39 -14.93 -6.93
N GLY A 10 -8.45 -15.16 -8.25
CA GLY A 10 -9.47 -14.63 -9.18
C GLY A 10 -9.66 -13.11 -9.26
N ASP A 11 -8.79 -12.32 -8.65
CA ASP A 11 -8.94 -10.89 -8.53
C ASP A 11 -8.51 -10.19 -9.82
N THR A 12 -9.43 -9.49 -10.49
CA THR A 12 -9.16 -8.81 -11.76
C THR A 12 -9.16 -7.29 -11.62
N ASP A 13 -9.50 -6.77 -10.43
CA ASP A 13 -9.87 -5.38 -10.26
C ASP A 13 -9.62 -4.81 -8.85
N LEU A 14 -8.88 -5.49 -7.98
CA LEU A 14 -8.51 -4.94 -6.67
C LEU A 14 -7.57 -3.76 -6.82
N VAL A 15 -8.07 -2.60 -6.38
CA VAL A 15 -7.32 -1.35 -6.32
C VAL A 15 -6.87 -1.11 -4.89
N LEU A 16 -5.56 -1.12 -4.71
CA LEU A 16 -4.88 -0.73 -3.48
C LEU A 16 -4.60 0.77 -3.50
N HIS A 17 -4.89 1.44 -2.40
CA HIS A 17 -4.59 2.86 -2.23
C HIS A 17 -4.21 3.12 -0.77
N VAL A 18 -3.52 4.23 -0.50
CA VAL A 18 -3.08 4.56 0.86
C VAL A 18 -3.91 5.71 1.39
N HIS A 19 -4.35 5.60 2.63
CA HIS A 19 -5.02 6.65 3.35
C HIS A 19 -4.14 7.21 4.45
N GLU A 20 -4.40 8.46 4.80
CA GLU A 20 -3.92 9.11 6.01
C GLU A 20 -5.06 9.39 6.99
N GLY A 21 -4.73 9.49 8.27
CA GLY A 21 -5.67 9.84 9.33
C GLY A 21 -5.01 10.69 10.42
N ALA A 22 -5.77 11.67 10.92
CA ALA A 22 -5.33 12.58 11.98
C ALA A 22 -5.92 12.23 13.36
N ALA A 23 -7.07 11.53 13.40
CA ALA A 23 -7.76 11.11 14.61
C ALA A 23 -8.52 9.79 14.36
N ALA A 24 -9.15 9.22 15.39
CA ALA A 24 -9.98 8.01 15.28
C ALA A 24 -11.37 8.27 14.65
N SER A 25 -11.46 9.19 13.68
CA SER A 25 -12.71 9.62 13.05
C SER A 25 -12.84 9.20 11.58
N GLY A 26 -11.94 8.33 11.10
CA GLY A 26 -11.87 7.90 9.70
C GLY A 26 -10.59 8.37 9.01
N THR A 27 -10.44 7.94 7.76
CA THR A 27 -9.24 8.16 6.96
C THR A 27 -9.59 8.83 5.64
N THR A 28 -8.62 9.49 5.01
CA THR A 28 -8.74 10.12 3.69
C THR A 28 -7.69 9.54 2.76
N ALA A 29 -8.07 9.22 1.52
CA ALA A 29 -7.14 8.71 0.52
C ALA A 29 -6.08 9.77 0.16
N ILE A 30 -4.82 9.37 0.16
CA ILE A 30 -3.70 10.18 -0.34
C ILE A 30 -3.82 10.22 -1.87
N THR A 31 -3.85 11.41 -2.45
CA THR A 31 -3.96 11.63 -3.90
C THR A 31 -2.62 11.96 -4.57
N ALA A 32 -1.60 12.32 -3.77
CA ALA A 32 -0.24 12.51 -4.26
C ALA A 32 0.35 11.17 -4.72
N ALA A 33 1.08 11.19 -5.83
CA ALA A 33 1.77 10.01 -6.34
C ALA A 33 2.96 9.65 -5.44
N PHE A 34 3.20 8.36 -5.25
CA PHE A 34 4.34 7.85 -4.50
C PHE A 34 4.96 6.64 -5.21
N PRO A 35 6.24 6.32 -4.92
CA PRO A 35 6.90 5.16 -5.48
C PRO A 35 6.24 3.82 -5.11
N ILE A 36 6.10 2.96 -6.12
CA ILE A 36 5.48 1.63 -6.01
C ILE A 36 6.42 0.57 -6.56
N TRP A 37 6.59 -0.54 -5.86
CA TRP A 37 7.27 -1.74 -6.37
C TRP A 37 6.33 -2.92 -6.35
N TYR A 38 6.53 -3.81 -7.31
CA TYR A 38 5.62 -4.94 -7.54
C TYR A 38 6.39 -6.19 -7.94
N ALA A 39 6.07 -7.31 -7.30
CA ALA A 39 6.45 -8.65 -7.74
C ALA A 39 5.16 -9.37 -8.15
N SER A 40 5.06 -9.75 -9.42
CA SER A 40 3.85 -10.35 -10.00
C SER A 40 3.66 -11.82 -9.68
N ASP A 41 4.75 -12.51 -9.33
CA ASP A 41 4.73 -13.91 -8.89
C ASP A 41 5.74 -14.15 -7.76
N ALA A 42 5.39 -13.71 -6.55
CA ALA A 42 6.21 -13.88 -5.36
C ALA A 42 6.43 -15.34 -4.94
N LEU A 43 5.72 -16.32 -5.53
CA LEU A 43 5.97 -17.74 -5.27
C LEU A 43 7.18 -18.25 -6.05
N THR A 44 7.33 -17.80 -7.31
CA THR A 44 8.39 -18.27 -8.22
C THR A 44 9.53 -17.27 -8.34
N ASP A 45 9.20 -15.98 -8.40
CA ASP A 45 10.14 -14.86 -8.53
C ASP A 45 9.67 -13.66 -7.68
N PRO A 46 10.18 -13.53 -6.44
CA PRO A 46 9.85 -12.42 -5.55
C PRO A 46 10.59 -11.12 -5.89
N THR A 47 11.18 -11.00 -7.09
CA THR A 47 11.87 -9.78 -7.51
C THR A 47 10.89 -8.61 -7.64
N LEU A 48 11.18 -7.54 -6.90
CA LEU A 48 10.40 -6.31 -6.93
C LEU A 48 10.84 -5.40 -8.08
N VAL A 49 9.91 -5.12 -8.99
CA VAL A 49 10.10 -4.21 -10.12
C VAL A 49 9.47 -2.86 -9.81
N ARG A 50 10.23 -1.78 -9.99
CA ARG A 50 9.73 -0.40 -9.81
C ARG A 50 8.66 -0.10 -10.88
N GLN A 51 7.51 0.36 -10.42
CA GLN A 51 6.41 0.83 -11.25
C GLN A 51 6.45 2.35 -11.40
N ALA A 52 5.57 2.90 -12.23
CA ALA A 52 5.33 4.34 -12.26
C ALA A 52 4.80 4.81 -10.90
N ASP A 53 5.20 6.02 -10.50
CA ASP A 53 4.68 6.62 -9.28
C ASP A 53 3.19 6.93 -9.47
N ALA A 54 2.37 6.51 -8.51
CA ALA A 54 0.92 6.66 -8.56
C ALA A 54 0.34 6.76 -7.15
N ALA A 55 -0.91 7.21 -7.03
CA ALA A 55 -1.64 7.27 -5.76
C ALA A 55 -2.31 5.93 -5.41
N SER A 56 -2.35 5.00 -6.36
CA SER A 56 -2.97 3.68 -6.23
C SER A 56 -2.27 2.66 -7.14
N PHE A 57 -2.53 1.38 -6.89
CA PHE A 57 -2.06 0.27 -7.70
C PHE A 57 -3.16 -0.77 -7.85
N THR A 58 -3.41 -1.22 -9.07
CA THR A 58 -4.38 -2.29 -9.35
C THR A 58 -3.65 -3.63 -9.42
N ILE A 59 -4.10 -4.59 -8.60
CA ILE A 59 -3.75 -6.00 -8.77
C ILE A 59 -4.72 -6.59 -9.79
N ASP A 60 -4.19 -7.08 -10.90
CA ASP A 60 -4.94 -7.84 -11.90
C ASP A 60 -4.31 -9.23 -12.06
N THR A 61 -4.88 -10.21 -11.36
CA THR A 61 -4.46 -11.62 -11.45
C THR A 61 -4.94 -12.29 -12.75
N GLY A 62 -5.84 -11.65 -13.51
CA GLY A 62 -6.15 -12.05 -14.89
C GLY A 62 -4.93 -11.93 -15.80
N LEU A 63 -4.03 -10.99 -15.52
CA LEU A 63 -2.71 -10.89 -16.17
C LEU A 63 -1.62 -11.75 -15.49
N HIS A 64 -1.76 -12.07 -14.20
CA HIS A 64 -0.72 -12.73 -13.40
C HIS A 64 -1.26 -13.83 -12.49
N THR A 65 -0.75 -15.06 -12.62
CA THR A 65 -1.31 -16.22 -11.90
C THR A 65 -0.64 -16.56 -10.56
N GLY A 66 0.44 -15.86 -10.21
CA GLY A 66 1.20 -16.06 -8.97
C GLY A 66 0.57 -15.41 -7.74
N SER A 67 1.29 -15.40 -6.61
CA SER A 67 0.99 -14.47 -5.51
C SER A 67 1.67 -13.13 -5.78
N GLN A 68 1.08 -12.04 -5.34
CA GLN A 68 1.60 -10.69 -5.59
C GLN A 68 2.16 -10.07 -4.32
N VAL A 69 3.25 -9.33 -4.48
CA VAL A 69 3.75 -8.41 -3.45
C VAL A 69 3.75 -7.01 -4.02
N VAL A 70 3.10 -6.08 -3.33
CA VAL A 70 3.11 -4.65 -3.67
C VAL A 70 3.74 -3.89 -2.50
N GLN A 71 4.66 -2.99 -2.80
CA GLN A 71 5.25 -2.10 -1.81
C GLN A 71 4.97 -0.64 -2.17
N PHE A 72 4.47 0.10 -1.19
CA PHE A 72 4.25 1.54 -1.27
C PHE A 72 5.27 2.27 -0.41
N TYR A 73 6.00 3.20 -1.00
CA TYR A 73 6.90 4.08 -0.25
C TYR A 73 6.25 5.45 -0.06
N ILE A 74 5.70 5.65 1.13
CA ILE A 74 5.05 6.91 1.50
C ILE A 74 6.08 7.83 2.14
N ASP A 75 6.38 8.94 1.45
CA ASP A 75 7.22 10.00 2.00
C ASP A 75 6.42 10.87 2.98
N ALA A 76 7.01 11.28 4.10
CA ALA A 76 6.29 12.08 5.09
C ALA A 76 5.90 13.47 4.56
N GLY A 77 6.62 14.00 3.57
CA GLY A 77 6.35 15.30 2.96
C GLY A 77 5.07 15.35 2.13
N ILE A 78 4.47 14.20 1.80
CA ILE A 78 3.17 14.16 1.08
C ILE A 78 1.97 14.09 2.04
N LEU A 79 2.23 13.88 3.34
CA LEU A 79 1.18 13.77 4.34
C LEU A 79 0.70 15.15 4.76
N SER A 80 -0.60 15.24 5.05
CA SER A 80 -1.19 16.45 5.58
C SER A 80 -0.63 16.78 6.96
N ALA A 81 -0.57 18.07 7.27
CA ALA A 81 -0.23 18.52 8.61
C ALA A 81 -1.20 17.90 9.63
N GLY A 82 -0.64 17.30 10.69
CA GLY A 82 -1.43 16.61 11.72
C GLY A 82 -1.79 15.16 11.40
N CYS A 83 -1.32 14.60 10.29
CA CYS A 83 -1.38 13.15 10.05
C CYS A 83 -0.69 12.39 11.19
N ARG A 84 -1.37 11.38 11.72
CA ARG A 84 -0.90 10.54 12.85
C ARG A 84 -0.64 9.11 12.44
N TYR A 85 -1.29 8.63 11.38
CA TYR A 85 -1.12 7.26 10.89
C TYR A 85 -1.48 7.16 9.41
N VAL A 86 -0.98 6.09 8.79
CA VAL A 86 -1.35 5.68 7.44
C VAL A 86 -1.99 4.31 7.48
N GLN A 87 -2.88 4.04 6.53
CA GLN A 87 -3.62 2.79 6.43
C GLN A 87 -3.73 2.39 4.95
N LEU A 88 -3.67 1.08 4.67
CA LEU A 88 -4.06 0.55 3.38
C LEU A 88 -5.59 0.62 3.22
N GLY A 89 -6.04 1.24 2.14
CA GLY A 89 -7.39 1.16 1.63
C GLY A 89 -7.47 0.24 0.42
N THR A 90 -8.65 -0.32 0.22
CA THR A 90 -8.97 -1.21 -0.91
C THR A 90 -10.30 -0.83 -1.52
N SER A 91 -10.42 -0.93 -2.83
CA SER A 91 -11.68 -0.79 -3.56
C SER A 91 -11.68 -1.71 -4.78
N GLY A 92 -12.85 -2.15 -5.22
CA GLY A 92 -12.94 -3.19 -6.26
C GLY A 92 -12.41 -4.55 -5.79
N GLY A 93 -12.61 -5.58 -6.62
CA GLY A 93 -11.96 -6.87 -6.45
C GLY A 93 -12.22 -7.62 -5.14
N HIS A 94 -11.21 -8.40 -4.73
CA HIS A 94 -11.30 -9.41 -3.66
C HIS A 94 -10.28 -9.09 -2.56
N ALA A 95 -10.52 -8.01 -1.81
CA ALA A 95 -9.67 -7.63 -0.66
C ALA A 95 -9.47 -8.76 0.37
N SER A 96 -10.36 -9.75 0.42
CA SER A 96 -10.18 -11.00 1.20
C SER A 96 -8.94 -11.81 0.83
N SER A 97 -8.39 -11.60 -0.36
CA SER A 97 -7.18 -12.24 -0.88
C SER A 97 -5.89 -11.55 -0.40
N ILE A 98 -5.99 -10.47 0.38
CA ILE A 98 -4.84 -9.88 1.06
C ILE A 98 -4.47 -10.76 2.26
N ALA A 99 -3.33 -11.46 2.16
CA ALA A 99 -2.82 -12.31 3.22
C ALA A 99 -2.24 -11.49 4.39
N SER A 100 -1.57 -10.37 4.09
CA SER A 100 -0.99 -9.52 5.12
C SER A 100 -0.70 -8.12 4.63
N VAL A 101 -0.74 -7.15 5.55
CA VAL A 101 -0.27 -5.77 5.34
C VAL A 101 0.71 -5.44 6.45
N THR A 102 1.94 -5.11 6.08
CA THR A 102 3.00 -4.73 7.02
C THR A 102 3.35 -3.26 6.86
N TYR A 103 3.42 -2.54 7.98
CA TYR A 103 3.77 -1.12 8.02
C TYR A 103 5.15 -0.97 8.65
N GLU A 104 6.12 -0.51 7.86
CA GLU A 104 7.49 -0.31 8.30
C GLU A 104 7.81 1.18 8.38
N LEU A 105 8.20 1.60 9.58
CA LEU A 105 8.78 2.90 9.87
C LEU A 105 10.16 3.00 9.21
N VAL A 106 10.25 3.76 8.13
CA VAL A 106 11.55 4.12 7.55
C VAL A 106 11.92 5.51 8.10
N GLY A 107 12.72 5.56 9.16
CA GLY A 107 13.12 6.81 9.84
C GLY A 107 12.07 7.35 10.83
N THR A 108 12.10 8.66 11.12
CA THR A 108 11.19 9.36 12.08
C THR A 108 9.74 9.51 11.57
N ARG A 109 9.35 8.83 10.50
CA ARG A 109 8.19 9.17 9.65
C ARG A 109 6.80 9.01 10.29
N TYR A 110 6.69 8.39 11.47
CA TYR A 110 5.44 8.42 12.28
C TYR A 110 5.69 8.83 13.74
N GLN A 111 6.86 9.42 14.05
CA GLN A 111 7.06 10.09 15.32
C GLN A 111 6.60 11.55 15.20
N ASN A 112 5.32 11.78 15.47
CA ASN A 112 4.97 13.07 16.06
C ASN A 112 5.60 13.07 17.46
N ASN A 113 6.69 13.82 17.62
CA ASN A 113 7.22 14.21 18.93
C ASN A 113 6.13 15.02 19.64
N GLU A 114 5.11 14.36 20.19
CA GLU A 114 4.37 14.96 21.28
C GLU A 114 5.29 14.86 22.49
N ALA A 115 5.84 16.01 22.87
CA ALA A 115 6.48 16.17 24.16
C ALA A 115 5.50 15.67 25.23
N LEU A 116 5.84 14.51 25.82
CA LEU A 116 5.28 14.05 27.09
C LEU A 116 5.85 14.89 28.23
#